data_AF-A0A7K7LK49-F1
#
_entry.id   AF-A0A7K7LK49-F1
#
_cell.length_a   1.000
_cell.length_b   1.000
_cell.length_c   1.000
_cell.angle_alpha   90.00
_cell.angle_beta   90.00
_cell.angle_gamma   90.00
#
_symmetry.space_group_name_H-M   'P 1'
#
loop_
_entity.id
_entity.type
_entity.pdbx_description
1 polymer ?
#
loop_
_entity_poly.entity_id
_entity_poly.type
_entity_poly.pdbx_seq_one_letter_code
_entity_poly.pdbx_strand_id
1 'polypeptide(L)'
;MAQSVLYADLRFAKGPGGHGTASQALEAALGMDEAESPYENMASGPAPAGPAGEGTLESPGRCSRRLCVSAGLLVTCLLLMVAAVVLGACYWQATRELRDTSLEQAAERGRFSQEARAWEQSLEQARRELAQARAELQRAWREGNSSLLELGRQEAELARVSIALAGAERELQDVQGRLNTSESTVSLLRSCTAVDCCPSGWLLYRGKCLFVSSEKKTWDDSRAECESKYSQLLITKSWSRWTVPTFLKNADTVYWIGLQKTSFPWYDYGWLEEGEPDSDGITDAWFWVDGSLYDRPWQSKLNGSCAVISRGNIKPAPCEADDDLHLWICEKAAGPSSPFG
;
A
#
# COMPACT_ATOMS: atom_id res chain seq x y z
N MET A 1 25.06 -13.81 -8.96
CA MET A 1 24.68 -15.23 -9.16
C MET A 1 23.17 -15.29 -9.11
N ALA A 2 22.50 -16.03 -10.00
CA ALA A 2 21.05 -16.01 -10.13
C ALA A 2 20.43 -17.37 -9.84
N GLN A 3 19.35 -17.40 -9.06
CA GLN A 3 18.43 -18.52 -8.98
C GLN A 3 16.99 -17.96 -8.94
N SER A 4 16.26 -18.13 -10.03
CA SER A 4 14.85 -17.78 -10.15
C SER A 4 14.00 -18.99 -9.78
N VAL A 5 13.16 -18.87 -8.75
CA VAL A 5 12.19 -19.91 -8.39
C VAL A 5 10.90 -19.67 -9.17
N LEU A 6 10.57 -20.55 -10.11
CA LEU A 6 9.28 -20.58 -10.80
C LEU A 6 8.25 -21.32 -9.93
N TYR A 7 7.10 -20.69 -9.69
CA TYR A 7 5.96 -21.35 -9.06
C TYR A 7 5.12 -22.08 -10.12
N ALA A 8 4.60 -23.26 -9.79
CA ALA A 8 3.88 -24.10 -10.75
C ALA A 8 2.36 -23.87 -10.69
N ASP A 9 1.75 -23.53 -11.85
CA ASP A 9 0.30 -23.41 -12.01
C ASP A 9 -0.40 -24.78 -11.99
N LEU A 10 -1.12 -25.08 -10.91
CA LEU A 10 -2.02 -26.23 -10.84
C LEU A 10 -3.37 -25.92 -11.51
N ARG A 11 -3.42 -26.10 -12.84
CA ARG A 11 -4.68 -26.00 -13.60
C ARG A 11 -5.56 -27.23 -13.39
N PHE A 12 -6.67 -27.06 -12.69
CA PHE A 12 -7.68 -28.11 -12.51
C PHE A 12 -8.42 -28.43 -13.82
N ALA A 13 -8.49 -29.71 -14.17
CA ALA A 13 -9.26 -30.21 -15.30
C ALA A 13 -10.77 -30.26 -14.98
N LYS A 14 -11.61 -30.07 -16.01
CA LYS A 14 -13.07 -29.94 -15.90
C LYS A 14 -13.77 -31.29 -16.09
N GLY A 15 -14.46 -31.78 -15.06
CA GLY A 15 -15.43 -32.88 -15.14
C GLY A 15 -16.89 -32.37 -15.25
N PRO A 16 -17.82 -33.11 -15.90
CA PRO A 16 -19.15 -32.59 -16.24
C PRO A 16 -20.27 -32.91 -15.24
N GLY A 17 -21.27 -32.03 -15.20
CA GLY A 17 -22.71 -32.36 -15.17
C GLY A 17 -23.30 -32.97 -13.90
N GLY A 18 -24.06 -32.18 -13.13
CA GLY A 18 -24.75 -32.65 -11.92
C GLY A 18 -25.87 -31.75 -11.38
N HIS A 19 -26.80 -31.30 -12.24
CA HIS A 19 -28.17 -31.05 -11.77
C HIS A 19 -28.85 -32.42 -11.59
N GLY A 20 -29.72 -32.68 -10.61
CA GLY A 20 -30.99 -31.99 -10.40
C GLY A 20 -32.01 -32.53 -11.42
N THR A 21 -33.13 -33.15 -11.05
CA THR A 21 -33.97 -32.96 -9.84
C THR A 21 -34.55 -34.26 -9.26
N ALA A 22 -35.25 -34.15 -8.14
CA ALA A 22 -36.09 -35.22 -7.59
C ALA A 22 -37.53 -35.20 -8.16
N SER A 23 -38.31 -36.21 -7.75
CA SER A 23 -39.77 -36.42 -7.89
C SER A 23 -40.38 -36.66 -9.28
N GLN A 24 -40.81 -37.91 -9.50
CA GLN A 24 -42.19 -38.30 -9.83
C GLN A 24 -42.39 -39.74 -9.28
N ALA A 25 -43.45 -39.98 -8.50
CA ALA A 25 -44.70 -40.63 -8.92
C ALA A 25 -44.44 -42.01 -9.59
N LEU A 26 -44.71 -43.14 -8.94
CA LEU A 26 -46.05 -43.67 -8.61
C LEU A 26 -46.93 -43.90 -9.84
N GLU A 27 -46.57 -44.89 -10.68
CA GLU A 27 -47.49 -45.88 -11.28
C GLU A 27 -46.69 -46.90 -12.10
N ALA A 28 -46.61 -48.15 -11.62
CA ALA A 28 -46.02 -49.30 -12.33
C ALA A 28 -46.50 -50.63 -11.72
N ALA A 29 -47.81 -50.77 -11.51
CA ALA A 29 -48.42 -52.08 -11.26
C ALA A 29 -48.66 -52.79 -12.61
N LEU A 30 -48.82 -54.12 -12.56
CA LEU A 30 -49.02 -55.03 -13.69
C LEU A 30 -47.77 -55.23 -14.57
N GLY A 31 -47.12 -56.38 -14.35
CA GLY A 31 -45.87 -56.79 -14.99
C GLY A 31 -45.59 -58.29 -14.84
N MET A 32 -46.65 -59.11 -14.85
CA MET A 32 -46.56 -60.47 -15.43
C MET A 32 -46.46 -60.25 -16.95
N ASP A 33 -45.68 -61.00 -17.72
CA ASP A 33 -45.72 -62.46 -17.77
C ASP A 33 -44.44 -63.07 -18.40
N GLU A 34 -44.48 -64.39 -18.61
CA GLU A 34 -43.60 -65.24 -19.44
C GLU A 34 -42.14 -65.49 -19.03
N ALA A 35 -41.82 -66.78 -18.88
CA ALA A 35 -40.48 -67.34 -18.85
C ALA A 35 -40.48 -68.68 -19.61
N GLU A 36 -40.04 -68.68 -20.87
CA GLU A 36 -40.13 -69.84 -21.77
C GLU A 36 -38.77 -70.38 -22.26
N SER A 37 -38.61 -71.72 -22.17
CA SER A 37 -37.68 -72.57 -22.93
C SER A 37 -36.16 -72.48 -22.66
N PRO A 38 -35.32 -73.42 -23.21
CA PRO A 38 -35.63 -74.72 -23.84
C PRO A 38 -34.76 -75.94 -23.41
N TYR A 39 -35.24 -77.18 -23.69
CA TYR A 39 -34.45 -78.40 -24.04
C TYR A 39 -33.52 -79.03 -22.94
N GLU A 40 -33.07 -80.30 -22.93
CA GLU A 40 -33.42 -81.64 -23.53
C GLU A 40 -32.53 -82.73 -22.82
N ASN A 41 -32.56 -84.08 -22.96
CA ASN A 41 -33.41 -85.09 -23.64
C ASN A 41 -33.22 -86.52 -23.00
N MET A 42 -34.01 -87.50 -23.47
CA MET A 42 -33.76 -88.96 -23.62
C MET A 42 -33.22 -89.86 -22.47
N ALA A 43 -34.17 -90.62 -21.88
CA ALA A 43 -34.36 -92.08 -22.05
C ALA A 43 -33.32 -93.14 -21.63
N SER A 44 -33.81 -94.14 -20.88
CA SER A 44 -33.50 -95.57 -21.08
C SER A 44 -34.60 -96.47 -20.45
N GLY A 45 -34.94 -97.59 -21.10
CA GLY A 45 -35.74 -98.69 -20.52
C GLY A 45 -34.84 -99.79 -19.93
N PRO A 46 -35.32 -101.05 -19.72
CA PRO A 46 -36.60 -101.63 -20.13
C PRO A 46 -37.39 -102.33 -19.00
N ALA A 47 -38.49 -103.01 -19.35
CA ALA A 47 -39.14 -104.03 -18.52
C ALA A 47 -38.40 -105.38 -18.58
N PRO A 48 -38.81 -106.41 -17.80
CA PRO A 48 -39.72 -107.38 -18.43
C PRO A 48 -40.80 -108.02 -17.53
N ALA A 49 -41.81 -108.57 -18.23
CA ALA A 49 -42.67 -109.73 -17.95
C ALA A 49 -42.84 -110.31 -16.52
N GLY A 50 -44.10 -110.62 -16.18
CA GLY A 50 -44.44 -111.63 -15.16
C GLY A 50 -44.36 -113.07 -15.69
N PRO A 51 -44.98 -114.03 -15.00
CA PRO A 51 -46.17 -114.65 -15.62
C PRO A 51 -47.37 -114.79 -14.66
N ALA A 52 -48.51 -115.19 -15.23
CA ALA A 52 -49.74 -115.54 -14.52
C ALA A 52 -49.96 -117.07 -14.49
N GLY A 53 -50.94 -117.51 -13.68
CA GLY A 53 -51.29 -118.91 -13.41
C GLY A 53 -51.69 -119.05 -11.94
N GLU A 54 -52.95 -119.00 -11.49
CA GLU A 54 -54.24 -119.54 -11.99
C GLU A 54 -54.51 -121.00 -11.54
N GLY A 55 -55.72 -121.25 -11.02
CA GLY A 55 -56.16 -122.49 -10.35
C GLY A 55 -56.09 -122.37 -8.81
N THR A 56 -57.16 -121.98 -8.10
CA THR A 56 -58.27 -122.82 -7.56
C THR A 56 -57.82 -123.84 -6.49
N LEU A 57 -58.60 -124.15 -5.44
CA LEU A 57 -60.07 -124.18 -5.29
C LEU A 57 -60.50 -123.88 -3.80
N GLU A 58 -61.78 -124.06 -3.48
CA GLU A 58 -62.39 -124.19 -2.12
C GLU A 58 -62.55 -122.91 -1.24
N SER A 59 -63.76 -122.34 -1.33
CA SER A 59 -64.44 -121.56 -0.27
C SER A 59 -65.23 -122.54 0.65
N PRO A 60 -66.03 -122.16 1.69
CA PRO A 60 -66.39 -120.82 2.16
C PRO A 60 -66.39 -120.66 3.70
N GLY A 61 -65.27 -120.20 4.29
CA GLY A 61 -65.21 -119.86 5.71
C GLY A 61 -66.00 -118.58 6.05
N ARG A 62 -67.28 -118.69 6.43
CA ARG A 62 -68.16 -117.55 6.78
C ARG A 62 -67.77 -116.90 8.13
N CYS A 63 -66.61 -116.23 8.16
CA CYS A 63 -66.25 -115.37 9.27
C CYS A 63 -67.26 -114.20 9.37
N SER A 64 -67.62 -113.80 10.59
CA SER A 64 -68.59 -112.75 10.83
C SER A 64 -68.18 -111.44 10.15
N ARG A 65 -69.14 -110.80 9.45
CA ARG A 65 -68.99 -109.45 8.85
C ARG A 65 -68.56 -108.39 9.87
N ARG A 66 -68.63 -108.68 11.18
CA ARG A 66 -68.10 -107.82 12.26
C ARG A 66 -66.63 -108.10 12.61
N LEU A 67 -66.17 -109.35 12.52
CA LEU A 67 -64.82 -109.79 12.96
C LEU A 67 -63.72 -109.44 11.96
N CYS A 68 -63.94 -109.68 10.66
CA CYS A 68 -62.99 -109.22 9.63
C CYS A 68 -62.95 -107.68 9.55
N VAL A 69 -64.07 -107.01 9.84
CA VAL A 69 -64.14 -105.54 9.93
C VAL A 69 -63.39 -105.03 11.16
N SER A 70 -63.51 -105.65 12.33
CA SER A 70 -62.70 -105.25 13.50
C SER A 70 -61.21 -105.50 13.29
N ALA A 71 -60.83 -106.61 12.65
CA ALA A 71 -59.42 -106.86 12.30
C ALA A 71 -58.88 -105.84 11.28
N GLY A 72 -59.65 -105.54 10.23
CA GLY A 72 -59.30 -104.51 9.25
C GLY A 72 -59.20 -103.12 9.87
N LEU A 73 -60.12 -102.74 10.77
CA LEU A 73 -60.07 -101.48 11.50
C LEU A 73 -58.87 -101.38 12.46
N LEU A 74 -58.44 -102.49 13.06
CA LEU A 74 -57.21 -102.52 13.86
C LEU A 74 -55.97 -102.32 12.97
N VAL A 75 -55.92 -102.95 11.79
CA VAL A 75 -54.81 -102.76 10.84
C VAL A 75 -54.78 -101.33 10.29
N THR A 76 -55.91 -100.73 9.90
CA THR A 76 -55.94 -99.33 9.46
C THR A 76 -55.62 -98.36 10.60
N CYS A 77 -56.05 -98.64 11.83
CA CYS A 77 -55.67 -97.85 13.00
C CYS A 77 -54.15 -97.91 13.25
N LEU A 78 -53.53 -99.09 13.18
CA LEU A 78 -52.07 -99.24 13.29
C LEU A 78 -51.32 -98.51 12.16
N LEU A 79 -51.79 -98.60 10.92
CA LEU A 79 -51.20 -97.85 9.79
C LEU A 79 -51.34 -96.34 9.96
N LEU A 80 -52.47 -95.84 10.48
CA LEU A 80 -52.66 -94.42 10.80
C LEU A 80 -51.74 -93.97 11.95
N MET A 81 -51.54 -94.81 12.98
CA MET A 81 -50.60 -94.52 14.06
C MET A 81 -49.15 -94.47 13.56
N VAL A 82 -48.74 -95.40 12.70
CA VAL A 82 -47.41 -95.38 12.06
C VAL A 82 -47.26 -94.14 11.18
N ALA A 83 -48.26 -93.81 10.35
CA ALA A 83 -48.24 -92.60 9.53
C ALA A 83 -48.16 -91.32 10.38
N ALA A 84 -48.87 -91.23 11.50
CA ALA A 84 -48.79 -90.10 12.43
C ALA A 84 -47.42 -89.98 13.10
N VAL A 85 -46.78 -91.10 13.47
CA VAL A 85 -45.42 -91.11 14.01
C VAL A 85 -44.39 -90.70 12.95
N VAL A 86 -44.51 -91.18 11.71
CA VAL A 86 -43.62 -90.79 10.60
C VAL A 86 -43.80 -89.31 10.24
N LEU A 87 -45.04 -88.81 10.13
CA LEU A 87 -45.31 -87.40 9.89
C LEU A 87 -44.81 -86.52 11.05
N GLY A 88 -44.96 -86.98 12.30
CA GLY A 88 -44.39 -86.32 13.47
C GLY A 88 -42.87 -86.26 13.44
N ALA A 89 -42.19 -87.33 13.01
CA ALA A 89 -40.73 -87.37 12.87
C ALA A 89 -40.25 -86.44 11.74
N CYS A 90 -40.90 -86.48 10.57
CA CYS A 90 -40.60 -85.60 9.44
C CYS A 90 -40.86 -84.12 9.78
N TYR A 91 -41.96 -83.81 10.47
CA TYR A 91 -42.25 -82.46 10.93
C TYR A 91 -41.24 -81.98 11.97
N TRP A 92 -40.85 -82.83 12.93
CA TRP A 92 -39.81 -82.52 13.91
C TRP A 92 -38.45 -82.29 13.24
N GLN A 93 -38.07 -83.12 12.27
CA GLN A 93 -36.83 -82.96 11.50
C GLN A 93 -36.85 -81.68 10.67
N ALA A 94 -37.90 -81.42 9.87
CA ALA A 94 -38.02 -80.19 9.10
C ALA A 94 -38.04 -78.93 9.98
N THR A 95 -38.72 -78.98 11.13
CA THR A 95 -38.71 -77.88 12.11
C THR A 95 -37.33 -77.67 12.73
N ARG A 96 -36.54 -78.74 12.90
CA ARG A 96 -35.16 -78.66 13.38
C ARG A 96 -34.22 -78.04 12.34
N GLU A 97 -34.23 -78.51 11.10
CA GLU A 97 -33.46 -77.92 9.99
C GLU A 97 -33.75 -76.41 9.84
N LEU A 98 -35.03 -76.02 9.93
CA LEU A 98 -35.44 -74.61 9.88
C LEU A 98 -34.98 -73.81 11.10
N ARG A 99 -34.82 -74.44 12.26
CA ARG A 99 -34.35 -73.82 13.51
C ARG A 99 -32.84 -73.65 13.52
N ASP A 100 -32.11 -74.66 13.06
CA ASP A 100 -30.65 -74.64 13.01
C ASP A 100 -30.18 -73.62 11.94
N THR A 101 -30.77 -73.62 10.74
CA THR A 101 -30.50 -72.59 9.69
C THR A 101 -30.91 -71.16 10.08
N SER A 102 -32.01 -70.98 10.84
CA SER A 102 -32.39 -69.64 11.33
C SER A 102 -31.50 -69.15 12.48
N LEU A 103 -30.90 -70.05 13.27
CA LEU A 103 -29.86 -69.71 14.24
C LEU A 103 -28.55 -69.29 13.56
N GLU A 104 -28.14 -69.97 12.49
CA GLU A 104 -26.97 -69.58 11.69
C GLU A 104 -27.17 -68.18 11.08
N GLN A 105 -28.30 -67.93 10.41
CA GLN A 105 -28.61 -66.60 9.87
C GLN A 105 -28.69 -65.52 10.97
N ALA A 106 -29.15 -65.85 12.18
CA ALA A 106 -29.15 -64.92 13.31
C ALA A 106 -27.73 -64.61 13.81
N ALA A 107 -26.83 -65.61 13.81
CA ALA A 107 -25.42 -65.42 14.17
C ALA A 107 -24.66 -64.58 13.13
N GLU A 108 -24.90 -64.81 11.83
CA GLU A 108 -24.30 -64.00 10.75
C GLU A 108 -24.80 -62.56 10.77
N ARG A 109 -26.13 -62.34 10.87
CA ARG A 109 -26.70 -60.99 11.05
C ARG A 109 -26.17 -60.33 12.33
N GLY A 110 -25.96 -61.12 13.38
CA GLY A 110 -25.25 -60.72 14.59
C GLY A 110 -23.87 -60.15 14.28
N ARG A 111 -23.01 -60.93 13.60
CA ARG A 111 -21.65 -60.53 13.21
C ARG A 111 -21.65 -59.28 12.32
N PHE A 112 -22.39 -59.26 11.22
CA PHE A 112 -22.44 -58.10 10.34
C PHE A 112 -22.96 -56.84 11.06
N SER A 113 -23.90 -56.98 12.00
CA SER A 113 -24.35 -55.85 12.82
C SER A 113 -23.30 -55.37 13.83
N GLN A 114 -22.37 -56.22 14.27
CA GLN A 114 -21.24 -55.84 15.13
C GLN A 114 -20.16 -55.13 14.30
N GLU A 115 -19.81 -55.68 13.14
CA GLU A 115 -18.87 -55.07 12.19
C GLU A 115 -19.36 -53.69 11.72
N ALA A 116 -20.64 -53.56 11.35
CA ALA A 116 -21.24 -52.28 10.97
C ALA A 116 -21.17 -51.24 12.10
N ARG A 117 -21.46 -51.63 13.35
CA ARG A 117 -21.36 -50.76 14.53
C ARG A 117 -19.91 -50.35 14.84
N ALA A 118 -18.94 -51.25 14.64
CA ALA A 118 -17.52 -50.92 14.79
C ALA A 118 -17.04 -49.94 13.71
N TRP A 119 -17.48 -50.11 12.45
CA TRP A 119 -17.21 -49.17 11.37
C TRP A 119 -17.87 -47.81 11.59
N GLU A 120 -19.11 -47.78 12.10
CA GLU A 120 -19.82 -46.54 12.44
C GLU A 120 -19.08 -45.77 13.54
N GLN A 121 -18.67 -46.44 14.62
CA GLN A 121 -17.86 -45.84 15.70
C GLN A 121 -16.50 -45.33 15.20
N SER A 122 -15.81 -46.10 14.35
CA SER A 122 -14.55 -45.70 13.71
C SER A 122 -14.72 -44.45 12.84
N LEU A 123 -15.81 -44.39 12.07
CA LEU A 123 -16.12 -43.27 11.18
C LEU A 123 -16.59 -42.02 11.94
N GLU A 124 -17.29 -42.17 13.07
CA GLU A 124 -17.52 -41.06 14.00
C GLU A 124 -16.21 -40.54 14.61
N GLN A 125 -15.30 -41.43 15.01
CA GLN A 125 -14.03 -41.05 15.61
C GLN A 125 -13.16 -40.27 14.61
N ALA A 126 -13.01 -40.76 13.38
CA ALA A 126 -12.32 -40.05 12.31
C ALA A 126 -12.98 -38.69 11.99
N ARG A 127 -14.32 -38.57 12.10
CA ARG A 127 -15.02 -37.27 11.98
C ARG A 127 -14.71 -36.31 13.13
N ARG A 128 -14.58 -36.80 14.37
CA ARG A 128 -14.20 -36.00 15.55
C ARG A 128 -12.76 -35.48 15.40
N GLU A 129 -11.83 -36.35 15.04
CA GLU A 129 -10.42 -36.00 14.80
C GLU A 129 -10.25 -34.99 13.67
N LEU A 130 -10.95 -35.20 12.53
CA LEU A 130 -10.96 -34.24 11.43
C LEU A 130 -11.56 -32.88 11.81
N ALA A 131 -12.56 -32.85 12.69
CA ALA A 131 -13.13 -31.61 13.21
C ALA A 131 -12.17 -30.88 14.16
N GLN A 132 -11.46 -31.62 15.02
CA GLN A 132 -10.41 -31.09 15.91
C GLN A 132 -9.26 -30.48 15.11
N ALA A 133 -8.68 -31.24 14.17
CA ALA A 133 -7.58 -30.79 13.32
C ALA A 133 -7.97 -29.54 12.48
N ARG A 134 -9.21 -29.48 11.98
CA ARG A 134 -9.73 -28.27 11.30
C ARG A 134 -9.85 -27.07 12.26
N ALA A 135 -10.33 -27.28 13.48
CA ALA A 135 -10.45 -26.22 14.49
C ALA A 135 -9.10 -25.74 15.05
N GLU A 136 -8.06 -26.58 14.99
CA GLU A 136 -6.66 -26.23 15.30
C GLU A 136 -6.02 -25.45 14.16
N LEU A 137 -6.13 -25.94 12.92
CA LEU A 137 -5.66 -25.22 11.73
C LEU A 137 -6.32 -23.83 11.60
N GLN A 138 -7.63 -23.72 11.89
CA GLN A 138 -8.33 -22.43 11.93
C GLN A 138 -7.92 -21.53 13.10
N ARG A 139 -7.32 -22.05 14.17
CA ARG A 139 -6.72 -21.23 15.24
C ARG A 139 -5.36 -20.72 14.82
N ALA A 140 -4.45 -21.62 14.45
CA ALA A 140 -3.11 -21.28 13.96
C ALA A 140 -3.13 -20.31 12.76
N TRP A 141 -4.09 -20.47 11.83
CA TRP A 141 -4.24 -19.53 10.71
C TRP A 141 -4.71 -18.13 11.16
N ARG A 142 -5.63 -18.04 12.13
CA ARG A 142 -6.06 -16.75 12.68
C ARG A 142 -4.93 -16.07 13.45
N GLU A 143 -4.21 -16.82 14.28
CA GLU A 143 -3.05 -16.37 15.04
C GLU A 143 -1.95 -15.84 14.11
N GLY A 144 -1.58 -16.61 13.09
CA GLY A 144 -0.61 -16.19 12.07
C GLY A 144 -1.07 -14.96 11.26
N ASN A 145 -2.37 -14.87 10.94
CA ASN A 145 -2.92 -13.70 10.24
C ASN A 145 -2.96 -12.45 11.13
N SER A 146 -3.19 -12.57 12.44
CA SER A 146 -3.01 -11.45 13.37
C SER A 146 -1.54 -11.05 13.51
N SER A 147 -0.61 -11.99 13.62
CA SER A 147 0.83 -11.68 13.68
C SER A 147 1.33 -11.01 12.40
N LEU A 148 0.78 -11.37 11.23
CA LEU A 148 1.12 -10.71 9.96
C LEU A 148 0.59 -9.27 9.89
N LEU A 149 -0.60 -8.99 10.45
CA LEU A 149 -1.11 -7.63 10.60
C LEU A 149 -0.29 -6.80 11.61
N GLU A 150 0.17 -7.42 12.69
CA GLU A 150 1.07 -6.77 13.67
C GLU A 150 2.45 -6.47 13.07
N LEU A 151 3.02 -7.39 12.29
CA LEU A 151 4.26 -7.16 11.55
C LEU A 151 4.12 -6.04 10.53
N GLY A 152 3.05 -6.02 9.73
CA GLY A 152 2.77 -4.93 8.78
C GLY A 152 2.57 -3.57 9.48
N ARG A 153 2.01 -3.57 10.70
CA ARG A 153 1.95 -2.36 11.54
C ARG A 153 3.34 -1.93 12.03
N GLN A 154 4.17 -2.86 12.51
CA GLN A 154 5.54 -2.56 12.95
C GLN A 154 6.41 -2.04 11.79
N GLU A 155 6.27 -2.61 10.60
CA GLU A 155 6.94 -2.14 9.38
C GLU A 155 6.48 -0.72 8.99
N ALA A 156 5.18 -0.42 9.10
CA ALA A 156 4.65 0.93 8.87
C ALA A 156 5.14 1.96 9.91
N GLU A 157 5.25 1.60 11.20
CA GLU A 157 5.85 2.49 12.20
C GLU A 157 7.37 2.64 11.99
N LEU A 158 8.10 1.59 11.61
CA LEU A 158 9.51 1.66 11.28
C LEU A 158 9.77 2.57 10.07
N ALA A 159 8.90 2.52 9.05
CA ALA A 159 8.94 3.42 7.90
C ALA A 159 8.63 4.88 8.29
N ARG A 160 7.69 5.12 9.22
CA ARG A 160 7.44 6.46 9.77
C ARG A 160 8.65 7.00 10.54
N VAL A 161 9.25 6.17 11.39
CA VAL A 161 10.43 6.55 12.19
C VAL A 161 11.65 6.82 11.31
N SER A 162 11.89 6.03 10.26
CA SER A 162 13.01 6.27 9.33
C SER A 162 12.82 7.54 8.48
N ILE A 163 11.59 7.84 8.05
CA ILE A 163 11.25 9.11 7.38
C ILE A 163 11.45 10.29 8.33
N ALA A 164 11.01 10.19 9.59
CA ALA A 164 11.18 11.23 10.59
C ALA A 164 12.66 11.48 10.94
N LEU A 165 13.45 10.41 11.10
CA LEU A 165 14.90 10.48 11.32
C LEU A 165 15.61 11.20 10.15
N ALA A 166 15.33 10.78 8.92
CA ALA A 166 15.87 11.44 7.73
C ALA A 166 15.38 12.89 7.57
N GLY A 167 14.26 13.27 8.19
CA GLY A 167 13.83 14.67 8.34
C GLY A 167 14.77 15.43 9.29
N ALA A 168 14.90 14.96 10.52
CA ALA A 168 15.76 15.55 11.55
C ALA A 168 17.24 15.64 11.13
N GLU A 169 17.76 14.66 10.39
CA GLU A 169 19.12 14.69 9.82
C GLU A 169 19.32 15.86 8.83
N ARG A 170 18.30 16.18 8.01
CA ARG A 170 18.36 17.32 7.09
C ARG A 170 18.25 18.66 7.83
N GLU A 171 17.41 18.74 8.85
CA GLU A 171 17.31 19.93 9.71
C GLU A 171 18.64 20.19 10.44
N LEU A 172 19.30 19.14 10.94
CA LEU A 172 20.63 19.24 11.54
C LEU A 172 21.68 19.72 10.52
N GLN A 173 21.61 19.25 9.26
CA GLN A 173 22.50 19.71 8.18
C GLN A 173 22.26 21.18 7.79
N ASP A 174 21.01 21.66 7.72
CA ASP A 174 20.71 23.10 7.53
C ASP A 174 21.27 23.94 8.67
N VAL A 175 20.97 23.56 9.92
CA VAL A 175 21.43 24.28 11.11
C VAL A 175 22.95 24.30 11.18
N GLN A 176 23.64 23.20 10.86
CA GLN A 176 25.10 23.18 10.79
C GLN A 176 25.65 24.04 9.65
N GLY A 177 25.05 24.00 8.45
CA GLY A 177 25.45 24.85 7.32
C GLY A 177 25.29 26.34 7.63
N ARG A 178 24.20 26.71 8.32
CA ARG A 178 23.94 28.08 8.80
C ARG A 178 24.88 28.49 9.93
N LEU A 179 25.21 27.58 10.85
CA LEU A 179 26.23 27.80 11.89
C LEU A 179 27.59 28.08 11.26
N ASN A 180 28.08 27.22 10.36
CA ASN A 180 29.35 27.42 9.64
C ASN A 180 29.37 28.75 8.86
N THR A 181 28.24 29.12 8.23
CA THR A 181 28.08 30.42 7.53
C THR A 181 28.14 31.60 8.51
N SER A 182 27.51 31.47 9.68
CA SER A 182 27.56 32.49 10.74
C SER A 182 28.96 32.60 11.37
N GLU A 183 29.68 31.49 11.53
CA GLU A 183 31.06 31.46 12.03
C GLU A 183 32.03 32.10 11.04
N SER A 184 31.89 31.82 9.74
CA SER A 184 32.67 32.45 8.67
C SER A 184 32.45 33.97 8.62
N THR A 185 31.19 34.42 8.66
CA THR A 185 30.86 35.86 8.66
C THR A 185 31.26 36.56 9.95
N VAL A 186 31.12 35.93 11.12
CA VAL A 186 31.65 36.45 12.40
C VAL A 186 33.18 36.50 12.38
N SER A 187 33.87 35.53 11.78
CA SER A 187 35.33 35.52 11.65
C SER A 187 35.82 36.66 10.75
N LEU A 188 35.16 36.88 9.61
CA LEU A 188 35.43 38.01 8.71
C LEU A 188 35.21 39.36 9.41
N LEU A 189 34.09 39.50 10.14
CA LEU A 189 33.80 40.70 10.92
C LEU A 189 34.77 40.89 12.09
N ARG A 190 35.25 39.80 12.72
CA ARG A 190 36.25 39.83 13.80
C ARG A 190 37.58 40.36 13.29
N SER A 191 38.02 40.01 12.08
CA SER A 191 39.18 40.64 11.45
C SER A 191 38.99 42.17 11.33
N CYS A 192 37.77 42.65 11.06
CA CYS A 192 37.45 44.08 11.05
C CYS A 192 37.20 44.72 12.42
N THR A 193 37.26 43.99 13.53
CA THR A 193 37.31 44.60 14.89
C THR A 193 38.73 45.01 15.29
N ALA A 194 39.75 44.51 14.61
CA ALA A 194 41.16 44.80 14.86
C ALA A 194 41.65 46.04 14.08
N VAL A 195 41.01 47.19 14.33
CA VAL A 195 41.43 48.57 13.94
C VAL A 195 41.47 48.90 12.44
N ASP A 196 42.06 48.07 11.57
CA ASP A 196 42.55 48.48 10.24
C ASP A 196 41.64 48.11 9.04
N CYS A 197 40.31 48.01 9.23
CA CYS A 197 39.37 47.74 8.11
C CYS A 197 38.90 48.97 7.33
N CYS A 198 39.34 50.18 7.69
CA CYS A 198 39.19 51.41 6.90
C CYS A 198 40.46 52.27 7.03
N PRO A 199 40.90 52.97 5.97
CA PRO A 199 42.06 53.87 6.07
C PRO A 199 41.81 55.04 7.03
N SER A 200 42.89 55.61 7.57
CA SER A 200 42.83 56.83 8.41
C SER A 200 41.99 57.94 7.75
N GLY A 201 41.06 58.51 8.50
CA GLY A 201 40.11 59.52 8.01
C GLY A 201 38.81 58.97 7.39
N TRP A 202 38.63 57.65 7.32
CA TRP A 202 37.39 57.02 6.81
C TRP A 202 36.55 56.46 7.97
N LEU A 203 35.23 56.65 7.89
CA LEU A 203 34.25 56.13 8.85
C LEU A 203 33.75 54.74 8.42
N LEU A 204 33.98 53.71 9.23
CA LEU A 204 33.37 52.40 9.03
C LEU A 204 31.86 52.45 9.33
N TYR A 205 31.02 52.18 8.33
CA TYR A 205 29.58 52.07 8.47
C TYR A 205 29.02 50.85 7.72
N ARG A 206 28.50 49.87 8.47
CA ARG A 206 27.81 48.67 7.96
C ARG A 206 28.57 47.91 6.83
N GLY A 207 29.89 47.81 6.95
CA GLY A 207 30.76 47.11 5.98
C GLY A 207 31.25 47.96 4.80
N LYS A 208 30.93 49.25 4.75
CA LYS A 208 31.57 50.23 3.86
C LYS A 208 32.45 51.20 4.67
N CYS A 209 33.54 51.65 4.07
CA CYS A 209 34.28 52.82 4.52
C CYS A 209 33.72 54.06 3.84
N LEU A 210 33.36 55.08 4.62
CA LEU A 210 32.84 56.35 4.13
C LEU A 210 33.84 57.48 4.36
N PHE A 211 34.24 58.19 3.31
CA PHE A 211 34.99 59.45 3.42
C PHE A 211 34.02 60.61 3.29
N VAL A 212 34.09 61.57 4.20
CA VAL A 212 33.28 62.79 4.19
C VAL A 212 34.22 63.96 3.92
N SER A 213 33.95 64.77 2.89
CA SER A 213 34.86 65.85 2.51
C SER A 213 34.89 66.99 3.55
N SER A 214 36.05 67.62 3.68
CA SER A 214 36.24 68.91 4.36
C SER A 214 36.02 70.10 3.44
N GLU A 215 36.14 69.88 2.13
CA GLU A 215 36.02 70.89 1.06
C GLU A 215 34.70 70.73 0.30
N LYS A 216 34.30 71.81 -0.38
CA LYS A 216 33.14 71.84 -1.26
C LYS A 216 33.57 71.86 -2.73
N LYS A 217 32.92 71.07 -3.59
CA LYS A 217 33.19 71.00 -5.04
C LYS A 217 31.89 70.81 -5.84
N THR A 218 31.98 70.86 -7.17
CA THR A 218 30.90 70.44 -8.09
C THR A 218 30.66 68.92 -7.97
N TRP A 219 29.60 68.38 -8.58
CA TRP A 219 29.36 66.94 -8.51
C TRP A 219 30.45 66.12 -9.22
N ASP A 220 30.86 66.54 -10.42
CA ASP A 220 31.85 65.83 -11.24
C ASP A 220 33.28 65.92 -10.65
N ASP A 221 33.68 67.07 -10.09
CA ASP A 221 34.92 67.16 -9.31
C ASP A 221 34.87 66.26 -8.06
N SER A 222 33.73 66.23 -7.36
CA SER A 222 33.52 65.36 -6.19
C SER A 222 33.61 63.88 -6.56
N ARG A 223 33.15 63.53 -7.77
CA ARG A 223 33.28 62.18 -8.34
C ARG A 223 34.74 61.83 -8.62
N ALA A 224 35.49 62.72 -9.30
CA ALA A 224 36.92 62.53 -9.57
C ALA A 224 37.75 62.43 -8.28
N GLU A 225 37.38 63.18 -7.24
CA GLU A 225 37.97 63.08 -5.91
C GLU A 225 37.70 61.74 -5.22
N CYS A 226 36.57 61.08 -5.49
CA CYS A 226 36.35 59.71 -5.03
C CYS A 226 37.15 58.69 -5.85
N GLU A 227 37.14 58.81 -7.18
CA GLU A 227 37.82 57.88 -8.08
C GLU A 227 39.33 57.86 -7.82
N SER A 228 39.95 59.04 -7.61
CA SER A 228 41.37 59.17 -7.21
C SER A 228 41.73 58.52 -5.86
N LYS A 229 40.75 58.23 -5.00
CA LYS A 229 40.94 57.55 -3.69
C LYS A 229 40.54 56.07 -3.74
N TYR A 230 40.43 55.50 -4.95
CA TYR A 230 39.96 54.15 -5.23
C TYR A 230 38.59 53.89 -4.57
N SER A 231 37.66 54.80 -4.83
CA SER A 231 36.30 54.83 -4.25
C SER A 231 35.30 55.45 -5.22
N GLN A 232 34.01 55.40 -4.89
CA GLN A 232 32.93 55.97 -5.69
C GLN A 232 32.09 56.93 -4.82
N LEU A 233 31.31 57.83 -5.42
CA LEU A 233 30.35 58.63 -4.65
C LEU A 233 29.29 57.73 -3.99
N LEU A 234 28.81 58.13 -2.81
CA LEU A 234 27.97 57.34 -1.90
C LEU A 234 26.72 56.72 -2.58
N ILE A 235 26.52 55.41 -2.43
CA ILE A 235 25.38 54.64 -2.98
C ILE A 235 24.48 54.14 -1.84
N THR A 236 23.32 54.76 -1.69
CA THR A 236 22.41 54.55 -0.53
C THR A 236 21.25 53.60 -0.81
N LYS A 237 21.30 52.77 -1.86
CA LYS A 237 20.24 51.80 -2.25
C LYS A 237 19.65 51.01 -1.05
N SER A 238 20.54 50.43 -0.24
CA SER A 238 20.19 49.58 0.91
C SER A 238 19.86 50.35 2.20
N TRP A 239 19.72 51.68 2.12
CA TRP A 239 19.45 52.54 3.26
C TRP A 239 17.95 52.85 3.38
N SER A 240 17.47 52.83 4.62
CA SER A 240 16.12 53.17 5.04
C SER A 240 16.18 54.32 6.05
N ARG A 241 15.04 54.92 6.41
CA ARG A 241 14.92 55.95 7.46
C ARG A 241 15.56 55.57 8.82
N TRP A 242 15.75 54.28 9.05
CA TRP A 242 16.36 53.71 10.26
C TRP A 242 17.84 53.34 10.11
N THR A 243 18.39 53.35 8.89
CA THR A 243 19.76 52.92 8.56
C THR A 243 20.56 53.96 7.76
N VAL A 244 20.09 55.21 7.72
CA VAL A 244 20.92 56.38 7.39
C VAL A 244 21.81 56.71 8.60
N PRO A 245 23.12 56.96 8.43
CA PRO A 245 24.00 57.41 9.51
C PRO A 245 23.48 58.64 10.26
N THR A 246 23.70 58.69 11.58
CA THR A 246 23.21 59.79 12.44
C THR A 246 23.68 61.17 11.97
N PHE A 247 24.90 61.28 11.44
CA PHE A 247 25.44 62.53 10.90
C PHE A 247 24.68 63.04 9.67
N LEU A 248 24.20 62.14 8.81
CA LEU A 248 23.36 62.49 7.65
C LEU A 248 21.89 62.72 8.01
N LYS A 249 21.40 62.11 9.09
CA LYS A 249 20.03 62.24 9.55
C LYS A 249 19.77 63.57 10.28
N ASN A 250 20.74 64.01 11.09
CA ASN A 250 20.57 65.13 12.01
C ASN A 250 21.23 66.45 11.54
N ALA A 251 22.18 66.40 10.60
CA ALA A 251 22.76 67.61 10.03
C ALA A 251 21.86 68.22 8.95
N ASP A 252 21.87 69.56 8.87
CA ASP A 252 21.29 70.30 7.75
C ASP A 252 22.21 70.31 6.51
N THR A 253 23.49 69.98 6.73
CA THR A 253 24.55 69.93 5.72
C THR A 253 24.14 69.10 4.50
N VAL A 254 24.39 69.68 3.33
CA VAL A 254 24.11 69.09 2.01
C VAL A 254 25.37 68.37 1.53
N TYR A 255 25.20 67.12 1.09
CA TYR A 255 26.28 66.30 0.54
C TYR A 255 25.91 65.75 -0.85
N TRP A 256 26.83 65.82 -1.81
CA TRP A 256 26.76 65.06 -3.05
C TRP A 256 26.79 63.55 -2.79
N ILE A 257 25.95 62.82 -3.52
CA ILE A 257 25.90 61.35 -3.52
C ILE A 257 26.02 60.82 -4.95
N GLY A 258 26.30 59.52 -5.11
CA GLY A 258 26.61 58.89 -6.39
C GLY A 258 25.38 58.55 -7.22
N LEU A 259 24.49 59.53 -7.43
CA LEU A 259 23.22 59.38 -8.13
C LEU A 259 23.07 60.55 -9.13
N GLN A 260 22.96 60.22 -10.41
CA GLN A 260 22.92 61.16 -11.54
C GLN A 260 21.70 60.85 -12.44
N LYS A 261 21.17 61.88 -13.09
CA LYS A 261 20.10 61.81 -14.07
C LYS A 261 20.74 61.77 -15.45
N THR A 262 20.38 60.78 -16.26
CA THR A 262 20.93 60.63 -17.61
C THR A 262 19.78 60.35 -18.57
N SER A 263 19.78 61.06 -19.70
CA SER A 263 18.78 60.85 -20.74
C SER A 263 19.20 59.69 -21.63
N PHE A 264 18.27 58.78 -21.91
CA PHE A 264 18.52 57.60 -22.73
C PHE A 264 17.47 57.46 -23.83
N PRO A 265 17.80 56.75 -24.93
CA PRO A 265 16.80 56.32 -25.90
C PRO A 265 15.79 55.37 -25.23
N TRP A 266 14.51 55.68 -25.38
CA TRP A 266 13.40 54.97 -24.73
C TRP A 266 13.36 53.44 -24.92
N TYR A 267 14.00 52.91 -25.96
CA TYR A 267 13.92 51.51 -26.36
C TYR A 267 14.84 50.54 -25.57
N ASP A 268 15.80 51.05 -24.78
CA ASP A 268 16.77 50.20 -24.06
C ASP A 268 16.19 49.56 -22.78
N TYR A 269 15.13 50.14 -22.19
CA TYR A 269 14.50 49.67 -20.95
C TYR A 269 12.97 49.65 -21.04
N GLY A 270 12.43 48.68 -21.78
CA GLY A 270 10.98 48.47 -21.99
C GLY A 270 10.17 47.98 -20.77
N TRP A 271 10.48 48.48 -19.57
CA TRP A 271 9.82 48.18 -18.28
C TRP A 271 9.55 49.41 -17.41
N LEU A 272 9.92 50.62 -17.85
CA LEU A 272 9.39 51.85 -17.26
C LEU A 272 7.92 51.99 -17.72
N GLU A 273 7.01 52.23 -16.78
CA GLU A 273 5.56 52.32 -17.05
C GLU A 273 5.22 53.47 -18.01
N GLU A 274 4.05 53.38 -18.66
CA GLU A 274 3.54 54.32 -19.67
C GLU A 274 3.20 55.72 -19.10
N GLY A 275 4.22 56.47 -18.70
CA GLY A 275 4.18 57.92 -18.79
C GLY A 275 4.20 58.33 -20.26
N GLU A 276 3.37 59.31 -20.65
CA GLU A 276 3.39 59.82 -22.03
C GLU A 276 4.81 60.29 -22.39
N PRO A 277 5.38 59.86 -23.53
CA PRO A 277 6.72 60.26 -23.91
C PRO A 277 6.74 61.76 -24.22
N ASP A 278 7.71 62.48 -23.65
CA ASP A 278 8.07 63.81 -24.14
C ASP A 278 8.35 63.73 -25.65
N SER A 279 8.01 64.80 -26.38
CA SER A 279 7.80 64.81 -27.84
C SER A 279 8.97 64.30 -28.71
N ASP A 280 10.18 64.19 -28.14
CA ASP A 280 11.40 63.78 -28.82
C ASP A 280 11.78 62.29 -28.55
N GLY A 281 10.99 61.56 -27.75
CA GLY A 281 11.22 60.14 -27.45
C GLY A 281 12.42 59.85 -26.54
N ILE A 282 12.90 60.85 -25.81
CA ILE A 282 13.98 60.70 -24.83
C ILE A 282 13.35 60.51 -23.46
N THR A 283 13.72 59.44 -22.74
CA THR A 283 13.31 59.26 -21.34
C THR A 283 14.50 59.49 -20.41
N ASP A 284 14.23 60.29 -19.38
CA ASP A 284 15.17 60.65 -18.33
C ASP A 284 15.06 59.67 -17.16
N ALA A 285 16.14 58.96 -16.85
CA ALA A 285 16.20 58.04 -15.71
C ALA A 285 17.37 58.36 -14.77
N TRP A 286 17.19 57.99 -13.50
CA TRP A 286 18.20 58.19 -12.45
C TRP A 286 19.01 56.91 -12.26
N PHE A 287 20.34 57.05 -12.36
CA PHE A 287 21.30 55.96 -12.22
C PHE A 287 22.31 56.25 -11.12
N TRP A 288 22.71 55.21 -10.41
CA TRP A 288 23.85 55.28 -9.50
C TRP A 288 25.16 55.23 -10.29
N VAL A 289 26.25 55.73 -9.71
CA VAL A 289 27.61 55.68 -10.30
C VAL A 289 28.16 54.26 -10.51
N ASP A 290 27.45 53.22 -10.04
CA ASP A 290 27.71 51.80 -10.39
C ASP A 290 26.87 51.29 -11.59
N GLY A 291 26.24 52.19 -12.35
CA GLY A 291 25.52 51.89 -13.60
C GLY A 291 24.10 51.36 -13.45
N SER A 292 23.59 51.26 -12.22
CA SER A 292 22.26 50.68 -11.94
C SER A 292 21.16 51.72 -11.73
N LEU A 293 19.91 51.31 -11.97
CA LEU A 293 18.72 52.16 -11.84
C LEU A 293 18.39 52.55 -10.39
N TYR A 294 17.61 53.63 -10.24
CA TYR A 294 17.04 54.10 -8.97
C TYR A 294 15.52 53.87 -8.92
N ASP A 295 15.10 52.77 -8.28
CA ASP A 295 13.72 52.22 -8.34
C ASP A 295 12.62 53.03 -7.59
N ARG A 296 12.86 54.29 -7.20
CA ARG A 296 11.90 55.06 -6.37
C ARG A 296 11.16 56.12 -7.20
N PRO A 297 9.81 56.16 -7.16
CA PRO A 297 9.02 57.18 -7.87
C PRO A 297 9.50 58.60 -7.59
N TRP A 298 9.85 59.32 -8.67
CA TRP A 298 10.42 60.66 -8.59
C TRP A 298 9.35 61.76 -8.57
N GLN A 299 9.65 62.89 -7.95
CA GLN A 299 8.78 64.07 -8.01
C GLN A 299 9.22 64.96 -9.18
N SER A 300 8.43 64.95 -10.25
CA SER A 300 8.73 65.43 -11.60
C SER A 300 8.84 66.96 -11.80
N LYS A 301 9.21 67.74 -10.76
CA LYS A 301 9.15 69.22 -10.78
C LYS A 301 10.33 69.94 -10.11
N LEU A 302 11.55 69.41 -10.23
CA LEU A 302 12.75 70.09 -9.75
C LEU A 302 13.87 70.00 -10.79
N ASN A 303 14.53 71.13 -11.06
CA ASN A 303 15.67 71.22 -11.96
C ASN A 303 16.91 70.62 -11.28
N GLY A 304 17.71 69.87 -12.05
CA GLY A 304 18.95 69.27 -11.57
C GLY A 304 19.16 67.87 -12.14
N SER A 305 20.38 67.61 -12.61
CA SER A 305 20.82 66.31 -13.14
C SER A 305 21.73 65.54 -12.18
N CYS A 306 22.08 66.11 -11.02
CA CYS A 306 22.83 65.44 -9.97
C CYS A 306 22.00 65.39 -8.68
N ALA A 307 22.38 64.55 -7.71
CA ALA A 307 21.61 64.39 -6.47
C ALA A 307 22.43 64.64 -5.21
N VAL A 308 21.77 65.28 -4.24
CA VAL A 308 22.27 65.56 -2.90
C VAL A 308 21.47 64.79 -1.84
N ILE A 309 22.09 64.57 -0.68
CA ILE A 309 21.40 64.14 0.54
C ILE A 309 21.51 65.23 1.63
N SER A 310 20.40 65.51 2.32
CA SER A 310 20.33 66.38 3.51
C SER A 310 19.19 65.93 4.42
N ARG A 311 19.41 65.95 5.74
CA ARG A 311 18.48 65.42 6.77
C ARG A 311 17.96 64.00 6.46
N GLY A 312 18.79 63.18 5.82
CA GLY A 312 18.46 61.82 5.38
C GLY A 312 17.49 61.70 4.19
N ASN A 313 17.23 62.77 3.46
CA ASN A 313 16.38 62.78 2.25
C ASN A 313 17.21 63.14 1.01
N ILE A 314 16.97 62.43 -0.10
CA ILE A 314 17.59 62.70 -1.40
C ILE A 314 16.81 63.81 -2.13
N LYS A 315 17.51 64.70 -2.82
CA LYS A 315 16.95 65.76 -3.68
C LYS A 315 17.82 65.93 -4.95
N PRO A 316 17.27 66.40 -6.08
CA PRO A 316 18.08 66.86 -7.20
C PRO A 316 18.75 68.21 -6.90
N ALA A 317 19.85 68.47 -7.59
CA ALA A 317 20.51 69.76 -7.73
C ALA A 317 21.27 69.84 -9.09
N PRO A 318 21.66 71.02 -9.59
CA PRO A 318 22.49 71.17 -10.78
C PRO A 318 23.92 70.64 -10.53
N CYS A 319 24.54 70.01 -11.53
CA CYS A 319 25.88 69.43 -11.35
C CYS A 319 27.01 70.49 -11.32
N GLU A 320 26.87 71.56 -12.10
CA GLU A 320 27.93 72.50 -12.49
C GLU A 320 27.42 73.97 -12.58
N ALA A 321 26.85 74.52 -11.52
CA ALA A 321 26.73 75.98 -11.37
C ALA A 321 27.81 76.50 -10.42
N ASP A 322 28.32 77.71 -10.64
CA ASP A 322 29.43 78.29 -9.85
C ASP A 322 29.12 78.38 -8.34
N ASP A 323 27.84 78.51 -7.96
CA ASP A 323 27.38 78.55 -6.57
C ASP A 323 27.06 77.15 -5.96
N ASP A 324 26.89 76.10 -6.77
CA ASP A 324 26.45 74.75 -6.33
C ASP A 324 27.58 73.90 -5.73
N LEU A 325 28.50 74.55 -5.01
CA LEU A 325 29.59 73.91 -4.30
C LEU A 325 29.08 73.27 -2.99
N HIS A 326 29.13 71.95 -2.92
CA HIS A 326 28.68 71.16 -1.77
C HIS A 326 29.78 70.20 -1.28
N LEU A 327 29.66 69.76 -0.02
CA LEU A 327 30.48 68.66 0.48
C LEU A 327 30.09 67.38 -0.26
N TRP A 328 30.92 66.33 -0.21
CA TRP A 328 30.60 65.04 -0.82
C TRP A 328 30.95 63.88 0.10
N ILE A 329 30.39 62.71 -0.21
CA ILE A 329 30.70 61.46 0.50
C ILE A 329 31.13 60.41 -0.50
N CYS A 330 32.34 59.86 -0.31
CA CYS A 330 32.81 58.69 -1.04
C CYS A 330 32.55 57.42 -0.23
N GLU A 331 32.38 56.30 -0.90
CA GLU A 331 32.31 54.97 -0.31
C GLU A 331 33.27 53.98 -0.99
N LYS A 332 33.74 53.00 -0.21
CA LYS A 332 34.32 51.75 -0.71
C LYS A 332 34.05 50.61 0.24
N ALA A 333 34.28 49.36 -0.19
CA ALA A 333 34.17 48.20 0.68
C ALA A 333 35.16 48.30 1.85
N ALA A 334 34.73 47.87 3.04
CA ALA A 334 35.63 47.70 4.18
C ALA A 334 36.45 46.41 4.04
N GLY A 335 37.69 46.45 4.50
CA GLY A 335 38.65 45.35 4.39
C GLY A 335 40.05 45.83 4.80
N PRO A 336 40.99 44.91 5.04
CA PRO A 336 42.35 45.28 5.42
C PRO A 336 42.96 46.16 4.32
N SER A 337 43.42 47.35 4.69
CA SER A 337 44.08 48.25 3.74
C SER A 337 45.34 47.57 3.18
N SER A 338 45.37 47.29 1.88
CA SER A 338 46.55 46.72 1.22
C SER A 338 47.76 47.62 1.50
N PRO A 339 48.83 47.13 2.15
CA PRO A 339 50.00 47.94 2.49
C PRO A 339 50.93 48.21 1.31
N PHE A 340 50.52 47.83 0.10
CA PHE A 340 51.22 48.07 -1.15
C PHE A 340 50.29 48.77 -2.15
N GLY A 341 50.69 49.97 -2.52
CA GLY A 341 50.31 50.74 -3.71
C GLY A 341 51.59 51.30 -4.33
#